data_AF-A0A1Y5GL62-F1
#
_entry.id   AF-A0A1Y5GL62-F1
#
_cell.length_a   1.000
_cell.length_b   1.000
_cell.length_c   1.000
_cell.angle_alpha   90.00
_cell.angle_beta   90.00
_cell.angle_gamma   90.00
#
_symmetry.space_group_name_H-M   'P 1'
#
loop_
_entity.id
_entity.type
_entity.pdbx_description
1 polymer ?
#
loop_
_entity_poly.entity_id
_entity_poly.type
_entity_poly.pdbx_seq_one_letter_code
_entity_poly.pdbx_strand_id
1 'polypeptide(L)' 'MMIDLRAARLSIPATLFVLLTLGGCGDSKFKDLSNSELQDKFFMCESASGLSPGGAIICDNVRRECDNRAKKSNRTICL' A
#
# COMPACT_ATOMS: atom_id res chain seq x y z
N MET A 1 -26.65 -32.41 -4.04
CA MET A 1 -25.22 -32.35 -4.42
C MET A 1 -24.44 -31.98 -3.17
N MET A 2 -23.91 -32.97 -2.45
CA MET A 2 -23.14 -32.79 -1.22
C MET A 2 -21.68 -33.00 -1.59
N ILE A 3 -20.84 -31.98 -1.44
CA ILE A 3 -19.40 -32.11 -1.70
C ILE A 3 -18.76 -32.72 -0.46
N ASP A 4 -18.24 -33.94 -0.59
CA ASP A 4 -17.52 -34.67 0.44
C ASP A 4 -16.23 -33.92 0.82
N LEU A 5 -16.16 -33.44 2.07
CA LEU A 5 -15.08 -32.60 2.60
C LEU A 5 -13.84 -33.42 3.03
N ARG A 6 -13.75 -34.71 2.69
CA ARG A 6 -12.70 -35.63 3.19
C ARG A 6 -11.53 -35.93 2.25
N ALA A 7 -11.46 -35.31 1.07
CA ALA A 7 -10.42 -35.65 0.07
C ALA A 7 -9.49 -34.51 -0.37
N ALA A 8 -9.57 -33.31 0.22
CA ALA A 8 -8.59 -32.27 -0.07
C ALA A 8 -7.40 -32.40 0.89
N ARG A 9 -6.42 -33.26 0.55
CA ARG A 9 -5.04 -33.02 1.02
C ARG A 9 -4.56 -31.77 0.31
N LEU A 10 -4.94 -30.62 0.85
CA LEU A 10 -4.53 -29.32 0.39
C LEU A 10 -3.04 -29.17 0.73
N SER A 11 -2.16 -29.67 -0.15
CA SER A 11 -0.76 -29.22 -0.15
C SER A 11 -0.79 -27.77 -0.62
N ILE A 12 -0.98 -26.87 0.33
CA ILE A 12 -0.80 -25.44 0.12
C ILE A 12 0.68 -25.30 -0.28
N PRO A 13 1.00 -24.98 -1.54
CA PRO A 13 2.40 -24.82 -1.92
C PRO A 13 2.96 -23.65 -1.09
N ALA A 14 4.13 -23.85 -0.48
CA ALA A 14 4.77 -22.85 0.39
C ALA A 14 4.91 -21.47 -0.28
N THR A 15 4.87 -21.41 -1.61
CA THR A 15 4.82 -20.21 -2.44
C THR A 15 3.61 -19.31 -2.19
N LEU A 16 2.46 -19.84 -1.76
CA LEU A 16 1.25 -19.04 -1.50
C LEU A 16 1.35 -18.21 -0.21
N PHE A 17 2.13 -18.67 0.78
CA PHE A 17 2.34 -17.94 2.05
C PHE A 17 3.20 -16.68 1.87
N VAL A 18 4.09 -16.66 0.87
CA VAL A 18 4.96 -15.50 0.62
C VAL A 18 4.13 -14.29 0.17
N LEU A 19 3.06 -14.48 -0.61
CA LEU A 19 2.24 -13.37 -1.11
C LEU A 19 1.46 -12.64 -0.02
N LEU A 20 1.17 -13.30 1.12
CA LEU A 20 0.42 -12.71 2.23
C LEU A 20 1.27 -11.76 3.08
N THR A 21 2.60 -11.86 3.03
CA THR A 21 3.50 -10.99 3.81
C THR A 21 3.88 -9.70 3.08
N LEU A 22 3.63 -9.59 1.76
CA LEU A 22 3.78 -8.33 1.02
C LEU A 22 2.61 -7.36 1.25
N GLY A 23 1.54 -7.80 1.93
CA GLY A 23 0.48 -6.93 2.43
C GLY A 23 1.04 -6.08 3.57
N GLY A 24 1.58 -4.90 3.24
CA GLY A 24 2.22 -3.98 4.18
C GLY A 24 1.36 -3.67 5.41
N CYS A 25 1.62 -4.39 6.49
CA CYS A 25 1.08 -4.16 7.82
C CYS A 25 2.17 -3.45 8.62
N GLY A 26 2.14 -2.13 8.64
CA GLY A 26 3.16 -1.29 9.29
C GLY A 26 2.96 0.18 8.96
N ASP A 27 3.57 1.07 9.76
CA ASP A 27 3.62 2.49 9.45
C ASP A 27 4.25 2.72 8.06
N SER A 28 3.74 3.70 7.31
CA SER A 28 4.34 4.02 6.02
C SER A 28 5.78 4.51 6.23
N LYS A 29 6.69 4.23 5.30
CA LYS A 29 8.03 4.85 5.28
C LYS A 29 8.00 6.39 5.27
N PHE A 30 6.82 6.98 5.08
CA PHE A 30 6.56 8.41 4.96
C PHE A 30 5.94 9.00 6.25
N LYS A 31 5.70 8.19 7.30
CA LYS A 31 5.08 8.66 8.55
C LYS A 31 5.87 9.74 9.28
N ASP A 32 7.19 9.73 9.14
CA ASP A 32 8.10 10.63 9.84
C ASP A 32 8.39 11.91 9.04
N LEU A 33 7.85 12.02 7.81
CA LEU A 33 7.97 13.24 7.02
C LEU A 33 7.12 14.36 7.62
N SER A 34 7.64 15.58 7.55
CA SER A 34 6.82 16.77 7.77
C SER A 34 5.70 16.86 6.72
N ASN A 35 4.66 17.65 6.99
CA ASN A 35 3.55 17.79 6.05
C ASN A 35 4.01 18.41 4.72
N SER A 36 4.92 19.39 4.75
CA SER A 36 5.47 19.98 3.53
C SER A 36 6.26 18.97 2.70
N GLU A 37 7.12 18.16 3.32
CA GLU A 37 7.89 17.14 2.59
C GLU A 37 7.00 16.05 2.00
N LEU A 38 5.93 15.67 2.72
CA LEU A 38 4.95 14.72 2.21
C LEU A 38 4.18 15.31 1.03
N GLN A 39 3.78 16.58 1.13
CA GLN A 39 3.07 17.31 0.09
C GLN A 39 3.94 17.49 -1.17
N ASP A 40 5.21 17.85 -1.02
CA ASP A 40 6.16 17.98 -2.13
C ASP A 40 6.30 16.65 -2.89
N LYS A 41 6.46 15.54 -2.15
CA LYS A 41 6.52 14.20 -2.74
C LYS A 41 5.22 13.80 -3.41
N PHE A 42 4.08 14.16 -2.83
CA PHE A 42 2.77 13.90 -3.41
C PHE A 42 2.62 14.64 -4.75
N PHE A 43 3.00 15.92 -4.82
CA PHE A 43 3.00 16.68 -6.07
C PHE A 43 3.96 16.12 -7.12
N MET A 44 5.14 15.66 -6.71
CA MET A 44 6.06 14.97 -7.63
C MET A 44 5.43 13.70 -8.20
N CYS A 45 4.68 12.95 -7.39
CA CYS A 45 3.98 11.75 -7.85
C CYS A 45 2.80 12.07 -8.79
N GLU A 46 2.00 13.10 -8.50
CA GLU A 46 0.87 13.51 -9.36
C GLU A 46 1.32 14.08 -10.70
N SER A 47 2.51 14.70 -10.75
CA SER A 47 3.08 15.28 -11.97
C SER A 47 3.96 14.31 -12.77
N ALA A 48 4.29 13.13 -12.22
CA ALA A 48 5.17 12.18 -12.88
C ALA A 48 4.47 11.46 -14.04
N SER A 49 5.16 11.38 -15.18
CA SER A 49 4.78 10.50 -16.29
C SER A 49 5.86 9.44 -16.50
N GLY A 50 5.45 8.21 -16.83
CA GLY A 50 6.38 7.11 -17.09
C GLY A 50 7.13 6.60 -15.85
N LEU A 51 6.46 6.47 -14.70
CA LEU A 51 7.06 5.91 -13.49
C LEU A 51 7.55 4.48 -13.74
N SER A 52 8.76 4.17 -13.24
CA SER A 52 9.22 2.79 -13.14
C SER A 52 8.30 2.00 -12.18
N PRO A 53 8.29 0.65 -12.24
CA PRO A 53 7.52 -0.15 -11.29
C PRO A 53 7.83 0.18 -9.82
N GLY A 54 9.10 0.43 -9.50
CA GLY A 54 9.50 0.88 -8.16
C GLY A 54 8.99 2.28 -7.82
N GLY A 55 9.02 3.20 -8.78
CA GLY A 55 8.48 4.55 -8.63
C GLY A 55 6.97 4.56 -8.37
N ALA A 56 6.22 3.72 -9.07
CA ALA A 56 4.78 3.56 -8.85
C ALA A 56 4.48 3.09 -7.42
N ILE A 57 5.21 2.09 -6.93
CA ILE A 57 5.07 1.60 -5.55
C ILE A 57 5.39 2.70 -4.53
N ILE A 58 6.43 3.51 -4.77
CA ILE A 58 6.76 4.65 -3.91
C ILE A 58 5.60 5.65 -3.88
N CYS A 59 5.06 6.01 -5.04
CA CYS A 59 3.95 6.97 -5.14
C CYS A 59 2.65 6.46 -4.51
N ASP A 60 2.34 5.17 -4.63
CA ASP A 60 1.22 4.54 -3.93
C ASP A 60 1.37 4.66 -2.41
N ASN A 61 2.58 4.50 -1.89
CA ASN A 61 2.84 4.64 -0.46
C ASN A 61 2.76 6.10 0.01
N VAL A 62 3.23 7.06 -0.78
CA VAL A 62 3.08 8.50 -0.51
C VAL A 62 1.60 8.88 -0.46
N ARG A 63 0.81 8.45 -1.45
CA ARG A 63 -0.63 8.68 -1.50
C ARG A 63 -1.36 8.06 -0.32
N ARG A 64 -0.99 6.83 0.06
CA ARG A 64 -1.57 6.16 1.23
C ARG A 64 -1.31 6.92 2.54
N GLU A 65 -0.09 7.42 2.73
CA GLU A 65 0.24 8.21 3.92
C GLU A 65 -0.55 9.52 3.96
N CYS A 66 -0.62 10.20 2.82
CA CYS A 66 -1.41 11.40 2.63
C CYS A 66 -2.89 11.17 3.01
N ASP A 67 -3.52 10.13 2.47
CA ASP A 67 -4.90 9.75 2.79
C ASP A 67 -5.09 9.41 4.27
N ASN A 68 -4.10 8.75 4.89
CA ASN A 68 -4.14 8.43 6.32
C ASN A 68 -4.12 9.70 7.19
N ARG A 69 -3.29 10.68 6.85
CA ARG A 69 -3.24 11.97 7.57
C ARG A 69 -4.50 12.79 7.33
N ALA A 70 -5.00 12.83 6.10
CA ALA A 70 -6.26 13.49 5.74
C ALA A 70 -7.42 12.93 6.59
N LYS A 71 -7.55 11.60 6.69
CA LYS A 71 -8.54 10.95 7.57
C LYS A 71 -8.36 11.30 9.05
N LYS A 72 -7.13 11.26 9.57
CA LYS A 72 -6.82 11.62 10.97
C LYS A 72 -7.13 13.09 11.29
N SER A 73 -6.98 13.98 10.32
CA SER A 73 -7.22 15.42 10.46
C SER A 73 -8.61 15.87 9.98
N ASN A 74 -9.50 14.94 9.61
CA ASN A 74 -10.81 15.21 9.03
C ASN A 74 -10.77 16.16 7.80
N ARG A 75 -9.80 15.94 6.91
CA ARG A 75 -9.62 16.66 5.65
C ARG A 75 -9.81 15.72 4.47
N THR A 76 -10.16 16.27 3.31
CA THR A 76 -10.43 15.51 2.07
C THR A 76 -9.25 15.48 1.10
N ILE A 77 -8.21 16.26 1.36
CA ILE A 77 -7.04 16.43 0.51
C ILE A 77 -5.75 16.23 1.31
N CYS A 78 -4.64 16.02 0.60
CA CYS A 78 -3.31 16.13 1.19
C CYS A 78 -3.14 17.50 1.84
N LEU A 79 -2.56 17.48 3.04
CA LEU A 79 -2.18 18.67 3.82
C LEU A 79 -1.31 19.59 2.99
#